data_AF-Q8W416-F1
#
_entry.id   AF-Q8W416-F1
#
_cell.length_a   1.000
_cell.length_b   1.000
_cell.length_c   1.000
_cell.angle_alpha   90.00
_cell.angle_beta   90.00
_cell.angle_gamma   90.00
#
_symmetry.space_group_name_H-M   'P 1'
#
loop_
_entity.id
_entity.type
_entity.pdbx_description
1 polymer ?
#
loop_
_entity_poly.entity_id
_entity_poly.type
_entity_poly.pdbx_seq_one_letter_code
_entity_poly.pdbx_strand_id
1 'polypeptide(L)'
;CDVGIWVMNSKLMHMPIVKEVILGFVKGTFYEHFCAGKDLIEVRRTVTKLSDVGLKGMLDYGVEHATENESCDQSMKVFLQTAESTKSLPSSSV
;
A
#
# COMPACT_ATOMS: atom_id res chain seq x y z
N CYS A 1 2.72 -13.17 -14.30
CA CYS A 1 3.18 -12.72 -15.62
C CYS A 1 4.68 -12.47 -15.59
N ASP A 2 5.45 -13.24 -16.37
CA ASP A 2 6.92 -13.23 -16.31
C ASP A 2 7.55 -11.92 -16.77
N VAL A 3 6.94 -11.23 -17.73
CA VAL A 3 7.43 -9.94 -18.25
C VAL A 3 7.46 -8.86 -17.17
N GLY A 4 6.42 -8.79 -16.32
CA GLY A 4 6.37 -7.80 -15.23
C GLY A 4 7.45 -8.03 -14.18
N ILE A 5 7.65 -9.30 -13.79
CA ILE A 5 8.71 -9.70 -12.87
C ILE A 5 10.09 -9.38 -13.47
N TRP A 6 10.29 -9.66 -14.76
CA TRP A 6 11.53 -9.34 -15.45
C TRP A 6 11.82 -7.84 -15.50
N VAL A 7 10.83 -7.00 -15.84
CA VAL A 7 10.97 -5.54 -15.81
C VAL A 7 11.34 -5.05 -14.41
N MET A 8 10.64 -5.55 -13.39
CA MET A 8 10.87 -5.18 -11.99
C MET A 8 12.27 -5.58 -11.48
N ASN A 9 12.82 -6.69 -11.97
CA ASN A 9 14.15 -7.19 -11.61
C ASN A 9 15.28 -6.64 -12.50
N SER A 10 14.98 -5.76 -13.46
CA SER A 10 15.97 -5.27 -14.42
C SER A 10 16.92 -4.22 -13.81
N LYS A 11 18.11 -4.07 -14.40
CA LYS A 11 19.06 -3.00 -14.03
C LYS A 11 18.49 -1.59 -14.23
N LEU A 12 17.49 -1.44 -15.10
CA LEU A 12 16.82 -0.18 -15.37
C LEU A 12 16.06 0.34 -14.13
N MET A 13 15.51 -0.57 -13.31
CA MET A 13 14.84 -0.22 -12.04
C MET A 13 15.80 0.30 -10.95
N HIS A 14 17.11 0.21 -11.16
CA HIS A 14 18.11 0.81 -10.28
C HIS A 14 18.34 2.30 -10.59
N MET A 15 17.90 2.80 -11.75
CA MET A 15 17.96 4.21 -12.08
C MET A 15 16.76 4.93 -11.43
N PRO A 16 16.98 5.90 -10.52
CA PRO A 16 15.91 6.52 -9.74
C PRO A 16 14.80 7.11 -10.62
N ILE A 17 15.18 7.83 -11.69
CA ILE A 17 14.23 8.48 -12.60
C ILE A 17 13.34 7.45 -13.29
N VAL A 18 13.92 6.35 -13.75
CA VAL A 18 13.16 5.33 -14.49
C VAL A 18 12.23 4.56 -13.56
N LYS A 19 12.70 4.24 -12.35
CA LYS A 19 11.87 3.64 -11.30
C LYS A 19 10.66 4.51 -10.97
N GLU A 20 10.87 5.81 -10.76
CA GLU A 20 9.75 6.73 -10.44
C GLU A 20 8.75 6.83 -11.59
N VAL A 21 9.19 6.89 -12.85
CA VAL A 21 8.30 6.91 -14.01
C VAL A 21 7.46 5.63 -14.08
N ILE A 22 8.09 4.47 -13.93
CA ILE A 22 7.39 3.17 -13.98
C ILE A 22 6.41 3.04 -12.81
N LEU A 23 6.83 3.37 -11.58
CA LEU A 23 5.96 3.31 -10.41
C LEU A 23 4.82 4.33 -10.47
N GLY A 24 5.05 5.49 -11.09
CA GLY A 24 4.02 6.50 -11.36
C GLY A 24 2.97 5.97 -12.35
N PHE A 25 3.42 5.33 -13.44
CA PHE A 25 2.51 4.70 -14.40
C PHE A 25 1.69 3.57 -13.76
N VAL A 26 2.33 2.69 -12.99
CA VAL A 26 1.61 1.64 -12.23
C VAL A 26 0.61 2.26 -11.26
N LYS A 27 0.98 3.33 -10.55
CA LYS A 27 0.08 4.04 -9.62
C LYS A 27 -1.19 4.53 -10.34
N GLY A 28 -1.03 5.19 -11.48
CA GLY A 28 -2.13 5.75 -12.27
C GLY A 28 -2.97 4.72 -13.05
N THR A 29 -2.69 3.42 -12.89
CA THR A 29 -3.49 2.34 -13.50
C THR A 29 -4.29 1.61 -12.42
N PHE A 30 -4.03 0.33 -12.19
CA PHE A 30 -4.82 -0.51 -11.28
C PHE A 30 -4.58 -0.19 -9.81
N TYR A 31 -3.42 0.34 -9.44
CA TYR A 31 -3.07 0.54 -8.03
C TYR A 31 -4.08 1.45 -7.32
N GLU A 32 -4.45 2.61 -7.89
CA GLU A 32 -5.43 3.52 -7.28
C GLU A 32 -6.86 2.94 -7.23
N HIS A 33 -7.15 1.91 -8.02
CA HIS A 33 -8.45 1.23 -7.97
C HIS A 33 -8.54 0.18 -6.86
N PHE A 34 -7.42 -0.46 -6.50
CA PHE A 34 -7.41 -1.59 -5.56
C PHE A 34 -6.72 -1.28 -4.23
N CYS A 35 -5.79 -0.33 -4.20
CA CYS A 35 -5.01 0.01 -3.01
C CYS A 35 -5.44 1.36 -2.46
N ALA A 36 -5.76 1.40 -1.16
CA ALA A 36 -6.17 2.63 -0.49
C ALA A 36 -5.05 3.68 -0.37
N GLY A 37 -3.78 3.25 -0.40
CA GLY A 37 -2.63 4.13 -0.33
C GLY A 37 -1.31 3.39 -0.11
N LYS A 38 -0.20 4.06 -0.40
CA LYS A 38 1.17 3.54 -0.19
C LYS A 38 1.63 3.64 1.26
N ASP A 39 1.00 4.53 2.02
CA ASP A 39 1.30 4.83 3.40
C ASP A 39 0.01 5.18 4.17
N LEU A 40 0.12 5.32 5.49
CA LEU A 40 -1.01 5.60 6.36
C LEU A 40 -1.67 6.97 6.09
N ILE A 41 -0.95 7.92 5.48
CA ILE A 41 -1.49 9.25 5.14
C ILE A 41 -2.42 9.13 3.94
N GLU A 42 -1.97 8.46 2.88
CA GLU A 42 -2.80 8.17 1.71
C GLU A 42 -4.01 7.30 2.08
N VAL A 43 -3.80 6.25 2.89
CA VAL A 43 -4.86 5.37 3.39
C VAL A 43 -5.92 6.15 4.17
N ARG A 44 -5.50 7.00 5.11
CA ARG A 44 -6.42 7.85 5.89
C ARG A 44 -7.27 8.72 4.98
N ARG A 45 -6.66 9.36 3.97
CA ARG A 45 -7.39 10.20 3.01
C ARG A 45 -8.45 9.39 2.26
N THR A 46 -8.13 8.18 1.81
CA THR A 46 -9.06 7.32 1.08
C THR A 46 -10.20 6.85 1.98
N VAL A 47 -9.90 6.41 3.21
CA VAL A 47 -10.90 5.96 4.17
C VAL A 47 -11.83 7.08 4.62
N THR A 48 -11.33 8.31 4.81
CA THR A 48 -12.19 9.47 5.09
C THR A 48 -13.19 9.71 3.96
N LYS A 49 -12.75 9.67 2.69
CA LYS A 49 -13.65 9.82 1.53
C LYS A 49 -14.74 8.75 1.48
N LEU A 50 -14.41 7.50 1.84
CA LEU A 50 -15.40 6.42 1.94
C LEU A 50 -16.40 6.69 3.08
N SER A 51 -15.90 7.15 4.23
CA SER A 51 -16.73 7.51 5.37
C SER A 51 -17.69 8.67 5.08
N ASP A 52 -17.26 9.65 4.30
CA ASP A 52 -18.08 10.82 3.92
C ASP A 52 -19.32 10.41 3.12
N VAL A 53 -19.27 9.27 2.43
CA VAL A 53 -20.41 8.66 1.70
C VAL A 53 -21.08 7.53 2.49
N GLY A 54 -20.75 7.37 3.77
CA GLY A 54 -21.35 6.39 4.68
C GLY A 54 -20.80 4.96 4.57
N LEU A 55 -19.66 4.77 3.89
CA LEU A 55 -19.01 3.47 3.76
C LEU A 55 -17.90 3.28 4.80
N LYS A 56 -17.73 2.04 5.26
CA LYS A 56 -16.62 1.62 6.12
C LYS A 56 -15.58 0.85 5.31
N GLY A 57 -14.31 1.08 5.61
CA GLY A 57 -13.19 0.34 5.04
C GLY A 57 -12.66 -0.72 6.00
N MET A 58 -12.21 -1.85 5.46
CA MET A 58 -11.33 -2.78 6.18
C MET A 58 -9.91 -2.58 5.65
N LEU A 59 -8.97 -2.28 6.54
CA LEU A 59 -7.57 -2.08 6.16
C LEU A 59 -6.85 -3.42 6.06
N ASP A 60 -6.25 -3.67 4.90
CA ASP A 60 -5.42 -4.84 4.64
C ASP A 60 -4.00 -4.40 4.25
N TYR A 61 -3.01 -4.94 4.95
CA TYR A 61 -1.60 -4.68 4.65
C TYR A 61 -1.11 -5.72 3.65
N GLY A 62 -1.13 -5.36 2.37
CA GLY A 62 -0.93 -6.30 1.25
C GLY A 62 0.51 -6.78 1.00
N VAL A 63 1.41 -6.74 1.99
CA VAL A 63 2.74 -7.35 1.85
C VAL A 63 2.65 -8.84 2.14
N GLU A 64 3.08 -9.64 1.19
CA GLU A 64 3.06 -11.10 1.25
C GLU A 64 4.47 -11.68 1.15
N HIS A 65 4.61 -12.95 1.54
CA HIS A 65 5.81 -13.76 1.30
C HIS A 65 7.10 -13.22 1.95
N ALA A 66 7.09 -13.05 3.27
CA ALA A 66 8.32 -12.84 4.03
C ALA A 66 9.16 -14.12 4.08
N THR A 67 10.39 -14.09 3.56
CA THR A 67 11.31 -15.25 3.58
C THR A 67 12.24 -15.25 4.79
N GLU A 68 12.52 -14.07 5.34
CA GLU A 68 13.41 -13.89 6.48
C GLU A 68 12.63 -13.50 7.73
N ASN A 69 13.13 -13.92 8.90
CA ASN A 69 12.50 -13.62 10.19
C ASN A 69 12.40 -12.11 10.44
N GLU A 70 13.42 -11.35 10.03
CA GLU A 70 13.43 -9.88 10.12
C GLU A 70 12.30 -9.24 9.28
N SER A 71 12.01 -9.80 8.10
CA SER A 71 10.90 -9.35 7.25
C SER A 71 9.54 -9.66 7.87
N CYS A 72 9.44 -10.78 8.60
CA CYS A 72 8.23 -11.13 9.37
C CYS A 72 8.01 -10.15 10.52
N ASP A 73 9.05 -9.86 11.31
CA ASP A 73 9.00 -8.89 12.39
C ASP A 73 8.63 -7.49 11.90
N GLN A 74 9.15 -7.08 10.75
CA GLN A 74 8.79 -5.82 10.12
C GLN A 74 7.32 -5.79 9.71
N SER A 75 6.81 -6.88 9.11
CA SER A 75 5.41 -7.00 8.73
C SER A 75 4.50 -6.91 9.95
N MET A 76 4.83 -7.61 11.04
CA MET A 76 4.12 -7.53 12.32
C MET A 76 4.06 -6.10 12.86
N LYS A 77 5.18 -5.37 12.82
CA LYS A 77 5.21 -3.95 13.25
C LYS A 77 4.27 -3.09 12.43
N VAL A 78 4.22 -3.28 11.11
CA VAL A 78 3.32 -2.51 10.24
C VAL A 78 1.85 -2.87 10.48
N PHE A 79 1.53 -4.15 10.73
CA PHE A 79 0.18 -4.55 11.14
C PHE A 79 -0.25 -3.84 12.43
N LEU A 80 0.60 -3.84 13.46
CA LEU A 80 0.32 -3.15 14.71
C LEU A 80 0.16 -1.64 14.50
N GLN A 81 1.03 -1.00 13.72
CA GLN A 81 0.91 0.42 13.39
C GLN A 81 -0.38 0.74 12.64
N THR A 82 -0.79 -0.13 11.73
CA THR A 82 -2.05 0.00 10.99
C THR A 82 -3.23 -0.09 11.95
N ALA A 83 -3.26 -1.10 12.83
CA ALA A 83 -4.31 -1.28 13.83
C ALA A 83 -4.35 -0.14 14.87
N GLU A 84 -3.21 0.45 15.22
CA GLU A 84 -3.17 1.62 16.09
C GLU A 84 -3.67 2.89 15.37
N SER A 85 -3.33 3.04 14.08
CA SER A 85 -3.72 4.22 13.30
C SER A 85 -5.23 4.35 13.14
N THR A 86 -5.97 3.23 13.12
CA THR A 86 -7.44 3.22 13.01
C THR A 86 -8.11 3.92 14.19
N LYS A 87 -7.49 3.93 15.38
CA LYS A 87 -8.00 4.65 16.55
C LYS A 87 -8.08 6.17 16.34
N SER A 88 -7.27 6.69 15.41
CA SER A 88 -7.27 8.11 15.05
C SER A 88 -8.24 8.45 13.92
N LEU A 89 -8.91 7.46 13.35
CA LEU A 89 -9.94 7.62 12.34
C LEU A 89 -11.32 7.81 13.01
N PRO A 90 -12.26 8.50 12.36
CA PRO A 90 -13.63 8.54 12.83
C PRO A 90 -14.21 7.12 12.98
N SER A 91 -15.00 6.87 14.03
CA SER A 91 -15.62 5.54 14.29
C SER A 91 -16.58 5.07 13.19
N SER A 92 -16.95 5.95 12.27
CA SER A 92 -17.75 5.67 11.09
C SER A 92 -16.92 5.17 9.90
N SER A 93 -15.59 5.23 9.95
CA SER A 93 -14.72 5.04 8.79
C SER A 93 -14.13 3.63 8.66
N VAL A 94 -13.96 2.91 9.77
CA VAL A 94 -13.48 1.52 9.83
C VAL A 94 -14.25 0.72 10.88
#